data_AF-A0A7S0WF43-F1
#
_entry.id   AF-A0A7S0WF43-F1
#
_cell.length_a   1.000
_cell.length_b   1.000
_cell.length_c   1.000
_cell.angle_alpha   90.00
_cell.angle_beta   90.00
_cell.angle_gamma   90.00
#
_symmetry.space_group_name_H-M   'P 1'
#
loop_
_entity.id
_entity.type
_entity.pdbx_description
1 polymer ?
#
loop_
_entity_poly.entity_id
_entity_poly.type
_entity_poly.pdbx_seq_one_letter_code
_entity_poly.pdbx_strand_id
1 'polypeptide(L)'
;TGYGFDPGAPTGAYECVFSNPSTTEATPARPNGTKSLACASPEWSSPDREAEFGVRYLGAVLRLLPVRFSPEWTAYDPKFGDREGGINAGRSPAVTVSGYGFDSGKGYRCSFTASGGGASLNSTTQPAVDRNTVVCVPPVWDAATGWGAYATAQADLAVHEAGE
;
A
#
# COMPACT_ATOMS: atom_id res chain seq x y z
N THR A 1 10.32 -9.65 19.91
CA THR A 1 11.28 -10.34 20.81
C THR A 1 10.69 -10.40 22.21
N GLY A 2 11.12 -11.36 23.02
CA GLY A 2 10.56 -11.63 24.36
C GLY A 2 11.45 -12.60 25.13
N TYR A 3 10.87 -13.33 26.10
CA TYR A 3 11.57 -14.35 26.88
C TYR A 3 10.63 -15.53 27.14
N GLY A 4 11.20 -16.73 27.29
CA GLY A 4 10.45 -17.93 27.67
C GLY A 4 9.73 -18.65 26.54
N PHE A 5 10.04 -18.34 25.28
CA PHE A 5 9.51 -19.11 24.16
C PHE A 5 10.15 -20.50 24.14
N ASP A 6 9.34 -21.53 23.88
CA ASP A 6 9.77 -22.91 23.84
C ASP A 6 9.92 -23.40 22.38
N PRO A 7 11.15 -23.61 21.87
CA PRO A 7 11.38 -24.15 20.53
C PRO A 7 10.83 -25.56 20.31
N GLY A 8 10.54 -26.31 21.38
CA GLY A 8 9.94 -27.65 21.34
C GLY A 8 8.41 -27.65 21.40
N ALA A 9 7.76 -26.48 21.48
CA ALA A 9 6.32 -26.40 21.55
C ALA A 9 5.65 -26.99 20.29
N PRO A 10 4.43 -27.56 20.41
CA PRO A 10 3.72 -28.13 19.26
C PRO A 10 3.43 -27.06 18.20
N THR A 11 3.31 -27.49 16.95
CA THR A 11 2.93 -26.59 15.85
C THR A 11 1.57 -25.96 16.14
N GLY A 12 1.46 -24.64 15.99
CA GLY A 12 0.25 -23.88 16.35
C GLY A 12 0.13 -23.52 17.83
N ALA A 13 1.11 -23.87 18.68
CA ALA A 13 1.12 -23.41 20.06
C ALA A 13 1.23 -21.88 20.18
N TYR A 14 1.97 -21.26 19.25
CA TYR A 14 2.13 -19.82 19.16
C TYR A 14 1.46 -19.26 17.90
N GLU A 15 0.77 -18.14 18.05
CA GLU A 15 0.22 -17.35 16.95
C GLU A 15 0.58 -15.89 17.14
N CYS A 16 0.91 -15.20 16.06
CA CYS A 16 0.90 -13.75 16.02
C CYS A 16 -0.52 -13.29 15.75
N VAL A 17 -1.02 -12.35 16.54
CA VAL A 17 -2.38 -11.83 16.46
C VAL A 17 -2.32 -10.37 16.11
N PHE A 18 -3.13 -9.95 15.14
CA PHE A 18 -3.32 -8.57 14.74
C PHE A 18 -4.80 -8.27 14.89
N SER A 19 -5.17 -7.31 15.73
CA SER A 19 -6.56 -7.06 16.04
C SER A 19 -6.88 -5.58 16.12
N ASN A 20 -8.09 -5.22 15.75
CA ASN A 20 -8.70 -3.94 16.10
C ASN A 20 -10.15 -4.20 16.53
N PRO A 21 -10.98 -3.17 16.81
CA PRO A 21 -12.36 -3.41 17.23
C PRO A 21 -13.23 -4.15 16.21
N SER A 22 -12.84 -4.18 14.94
CA SER A 22 -13.65 -4.74 13.84
C SER A 22 -13.18 -6.12 13.38
N THR A 23 -11.88 -6.42 13.45
CA THR A 23 -11.30 -7.67 12.94
C THR A 23 -10.19 -8.20 13.84
N THR A 24 -9.96 -9.50 13.77
CA THR A 24 -8.81 -10.17 14.38
C THR A 24 -8.28 -11.21 13.41
N GLU A 25 -7.04 -11.01 12.98
CA GLU A 25 -6.30 -11.90 12.11
C GLU A 25 -5.18 -12.57 12.91
N ALA A 26 -4.90 -13.84 12.61
CA ALA A 26 -3.84 -14.56 13.28
C ALA A 26 -3.01 -15.38 12.28
N THR A 27 -1.70 -15.42 12.50
CA THR A 27 -0.77 -16.24 11.71
C THR A 27 0.04 -17.15 12.62
N PRO A 28 0.35 -18.39 12.20
CA PRO A 28 1.20 -19.26 12.98
C PRO A 28 2.57 -18.63 13.24
N ALA A 29 3.04 -18.70 14.48
CA ALA A 29 4.36 -18.22 14.87
C ALA A 29 5.28 -19.40 15.20
N ARG A 30 6.56 -19.25 14.85
CA ARG A 30 7.62 -20.22 15.14
C ARG A 30 8.66 -19.61 16.07
N PRO A 31 8.96 -20.23 17.22
CA PRO A 31 10.06 -19.80 18.08
C PRO A 31 11.38 -19.90 17.32
N ASN A 32 12.16 -18.83 17.33
CA ASN A 32 13.54 -18.82 16.85
C ASN A 32 14.46 -18.65 18.08
N GLY A 33 14.48 -19.71 18.90
CA GLY A 33 15.09 -19.71 20.23
C GLY A 33 14.18 -19.17 21.33
N THR A 34 14.72 -19.02 22.54
CA THR A 34 13.93 -18.70 23.74
C THR A 34 13.54 -17.23 23.88
N LYS A 35 13.98 -16.37 22.95
CA LYS A 35 13.82 -14.92 23.01
C LYS A 35 13.19 -14.29 21.77
N SER A 36 12.91 -15.07 20.74
CA SER A 36 12.27 -14.55 19.53
C SER A 36 11.24 -15.51 18.95
N LEU A 37 10.20 -14.93 18.36
CA LEU A 37 9.20 -15.60 17.55
C LEU A 37 9.23 -14.94 16.16
N ALA A 38 9.02 -15.73 15.13
CA ALA A 38 8.85 -15.27 13.76
C ALA A 38 7.48 -15.72 13.23
N CYS A 39 6.79 -14.84 12.53
CA CYS A 39 5.51 -15.08 11.88
C CYS A 39 5.40 -14.14 10.67
N ALA A 40 4.57 -14.51 9.70
CA ALA A 40 4.18 -13.60 8.63
C ALA A 40 3.15 -12.59 9.15
N SER A 41 3.18 -11.36 8.66
CA SER A 41 2.03 -10.47 8.80
C SER A 41 0.87 -11.04 7.99
N PRO A 42 -0.38 -11.03 8.52
CA PRO A 42 -1.54 -11.43 7.74
C PRO A 42 -1.82 -10.41 6.63
N GLU A 43 -2.63 -10.82 5.65
CA GLU A 43 -3.36 -9.84 4.84
C GLU A 43 -4.33 -9.10 5.76
N TRP A 44 -4.30 -7.77 5.72
CA TRP A 44 -5.10 -6.96 6.64
C TRP A 44 -6.46 -6.61 6.01
N SER A 45 -7.50 -7.23 6.57
CA SER A 45 -8.88 -7.12 6.07
C SER A 45 -9.68 -5.97 6.69
N SER A 46 -9.05 -5.08 7.46
CA SER A 46 -9.72 -3.89 8.02
C SER A 46 -9.31 -2.62 7.25
N PRO A 47 -10.24 -1.67 7.01
CA PRO A 47 -9.87 -0.37 6.45
C PRO A 47 -9.09 0.49 7.47
N ASP A 48 -9.35 0.29 8.77
CA ASP A 48 -8.57 0.90 9.83
C ASP A 48 -7.17 0.30 9.85
N ARG A 49 -6.18 1.18 9.75
CA ARG A 49 -4.75 0.86 9.69
C ARG A 49 -4.14 0.66 11.06
N GLU A 50 -4.80 1.15 12.11
CA GLU A 50 -4.39 0.93 13.48
C GLU A 50 -4.82 -0.48 13.90
N ALA A 51 -3.84 -1.23 14.39
CA ALA A 51 -4.04 -2.55 14.92
C ALA A 51 -3.19 -2.73 16.17
N GLU A 52 -3.55 -3.73 16.95
CA GLU A 52 -2.79 -4.22 18.06
C GLU A 52 -2.15 -5.55 17.67
N PHE A 53 -0.84 -5.62 17.78
CA PHE A 53 -0.05 -6.83 17.59
C PHE A 53 0.16 -7.54 18.93
N GLY A 54 -0.07 -8.84 18.96
CA GLY A 54 0.26 -9.66 20.11
C GLY A 54 0.70 -11.07 19.77
N VAL A 55 1.09 -11.80 20.81
CA VAL A 55 1.36 -13.23 20.72
C VAL A 55 0.29 -13.97 21.51
N ARG A 56 -0.30 -14.98 20.90
CA ARG A 56 -1.17 -15.96 21.54
C ARG A 56 -0.37 -17.22 21.86
N TYR A 57 -0.52 -17.75 23.06
CA TYR A 57 0.02 -19.05 23.45
C TYR A 57 -1.12 -19.93 23.95
N LEU A 58 -1.37 -21.06 23.28
CA LEU A 58 -2.44 -22.00 23.61
C LEU A 58 -3.81 -21.31 23.81
N GLY A 59 -4.14 -20.36 22.94
CA GLY A 59 -5.41 -19.61 22.97
C GLY A 59 -5.42 -18.35 23.84
N ALA A 60 -4.45 -18.16 24.74
CA ALA A 60 -4.36 -16.97 25.59
C ALA A 60 -3.49 -15.88 24.95
N VAL A 61 -4.00 -14.65 24.84
CA VAL A 61 -3.23 -13.49 24.37
C VAL A 61 -2.32 -13.01 25.49
N LEU A 62 -1.01 -12.93 25.23
CA LEU A 62 -0.01 -12.58 26.24
C LEU A 62 0.10 -11.07 26.43
N ARG A 63 0.23 -10.32 25.33
CA ARG A 63 0.38 -8.86 25.32
C ARG A 63 0.00 -8.31 23.95
N LEU A 64 -0.62 -7.14 23.95
CA LEU A 64 -0.94 -6.35 22.76
C LEU A 64 -0.06 -5.09 22.73
N LEU A 65 0.43 -4.74 21.54
CA LEU A 65 1.27 -3.58 21.25
C LEU A 65 0.69 -2.86 20.03
N PRO A 66 0.61 -1.53 20.01
CA PRO A 66 0.11 -0.81 18.85
C PRO A 66 1.03 -0.99 17.65
N VAL A 67 0.45 -1.24 16.48
CA VAL A 67 1.10 -1.30 15.18
C VAL A 67 0.22 -0.59 14.15
N ARG A 68 0.83 -0.15 13.06
CA ARG A 68 0.13 0.48 11.95
C ARG A 68 0.49 -0.20 10.64
N PHE A 69 -0.53 -0.59 9.87
CA PHE A 69 -0.34 -1.02 8.50
C PHE A 69 -0.31 0.21 7.58
N SER A 70 0.68 0.29 6.71
CA SER A 70 0.75 1.34 5.68
C SER A 70 0.32 0.77 4.34
N PRO A 71 -0.33 1.58 3.49
CA PRO A 71 -0.61 1.17 2.12
C PRO A 71 0.70 0.97 1.36
N GLU A 72 0.73 -0.05 0.52
CA GLU A 72 1.85 -0.33 -0.38
C GLU A 72 1.28 -0.63 -1.77
N TRP A 73 1.93 -0.10 -2.80
CA TRP A 73 1.59 -0.42 -4.18
C TRP A 73 2.68 -1.29 -4.81
N THR A 74 2.27 -2.23 -5.65
CA THR A 74 3.15 -3.27 -6.19
C THR A 74 3.22 -3.24 -7.71
N ALA A 75 2.21 -2.68 -8.37
CA ALA A 75 2.15 -2.56 -9.82
C ALA A 75 1.33 -1.35 -10.27
N TYR A 76 1.51 -0.95 -11.53
CA TYR A 76 0.65 0.00 -12.21
C TYR A 76 0.54 -0.33 -13.70
N ASP A 77 -0.61 0.02 -14.29
CA ASP A 77 -0.89 -0.12 -15.71
C ASP A 77 -1.88 0.96 -16.18
N PRO A 78 -1.71 1.55 -17.38
CA PRO A 78 -0.61 1.36 -18.32
C PRO A 78 0.71 1.97 -17.83
N LYS A 79 1.82 1.53 -18.43
CA LYS A 79 3.16 2.11 -18.24
C LYS A 79 3.47 3.29 -19.18
N PHE A 80 2.44 3.85 -19.79
CA PHE A 80 2.53 4.97 -20.73
C PHE A 80 1.35 5.92 -20.51
N GLY A 81 1.51 7.17 -20.92
CA GLY A 81 0.44 8.16 -20.91
C GLY A 81 0.61 9.17 -22.03
N ASP A 82 -0.47 9.91 -22.31
CA ASP A 82 -0.44 11.01 -23.27
C ASP A 82 0.01 12.30 -22.55
N ARG A 83 0.83 13.10 -23.22
CA ARG A 83 1.29 14.41 -22.73
C ARG A 83 0.14 15.40 -22.50
N GLU A 84 -0.99 15.20 -23.18
CA GLU A 84 -2.19 16.02 -22.99
C GLU A 84 -3.00 15.61 -21.76
N GLY A 85 -2.58 14.57 -21.02
CA GLY A 85 -3.23 14.09 -19.79
C GLY A 85 -4.63 13.52 -20.04
N GLY A 86 -5.44 13.41 -18.98
CA GLY A 86 -6.89 13.23 -19.04
C GLY A 86 -7.39 11.90 -19.60
N ILE A 87 -8.73 11.74 -19.65
CA ILE A 87 -9.43 10.68 -20.38
C ILE A 87 -10.43 11.38 -21.32
N ASN A 88 -10.24 11.28 -22.64
CA ASN A 88 -11.11 11.78 -23.72
C ASN A 88 -11.24 13.33 -23.84
N ALA A 89 -10.19 14.12 -24.01
CA ALA A 89 -9.50 14.27 -25.28
C ALA A 89 -8.10 14.92 -25.10
N GLY A 90 -7.52 14.76 -23.91
CA GLY A 90 -6.16 14.28 -23.77
C GLY A 90 -6.27 12.76 -23.61
N ARG A 91 -5.59 12.01 -24.49
CA ARG A 91 -5.93 10.61 -24.84
C ARG A 91 -5.27 9.56 -23.95
N SER A 92 -4.91 9.92 -22.72
CA SER A 92 -4.24 9.00 -21.81
C SER A 92 -5.25 8.03 -21.19
N PRO A 93 -4.95 6.73 -21.08
CA PRO A 93 -5.71 5.89 -20.17
C PRO A 93 -5.47 6.38 -18.73
N ALA A 94 -6.44 6.15 -17.85
CA ALA A 94 -6.19 6.27 -16.42
C ALA A 94 -5.12 5.25 -16.01
N VAL A 95 -4.22 5.65 -15.12
CA VAL A 95 -3.23 4.75 -14.52
C VAL A 95 -3.90 4.05 -13.35
N THR A 96 -4.10 2.75 -13.49
CA THR A 96 -4.55 1.87 -12.42
C THR A 96 -3.33 1.42 -11.63
N VAL A 97 -3.31 1.77 -10.35
CA VAL A 97 -2.30 1.34 -9.39
C VAL A 97 -2.88 0.20 -8.57
N SER A 98 -2.15 -0.92 -8.52
CA SER A 98 -2.51 -2.10 -7.72
C SER A 98 -1.60 -2.21 -6.50
N GLY A 99 -2.18 -2.63 -5.38
CA GLY A 99 -1.52 -2.65 -4.07
C GLY A 99 -2.35 -3.30 -2.98
N TYR A 100 -2.04 -2.93 -1.73
CA TYR A 100 -2.74 -3.37 -0.53
C TYR A 100 -2.86 -2.22 0.46
N GLY A 101 -3.93 -2.25 1.27
CA GLY A 101 -4.12 -1.30 2.37
C GLY A 101 -4.64 0.08 1.95
N PHE A 102 -5.14 0.23 0.72
CA PHE A 102 -5.84 1.45 0.33
C PHE A 102 -7.17 1.56 1.09
N ASP A 103 -7.53 2.78 1.48
CA ASP A 103 -8.75 3.09 2.22
C ASP A 103 -9.70 3.87 1.31
N SER A 104 -10.83 3.28 0.93
CA SER A 104 -11.82 3.93 0.07
C SER A 104 -12.48 5.17 0.70
N GLY A 105 -12.33 5.36 2.03
CA GLY A 105 -12.71 6.59 2.73
C GLY A 105 -11.68 7.72 2.61
N LYS A 106 -10.51 7.46 2.01
CA LYS A 106 -9.43 8.44 1.80
C LYS A 106 -9.28 8.79 0.33
N GLY A 107 -8.82 10.01 0.08
CA GLY A 107 -8.41 10.44 -1.24
C GLY A 107 -6.96 10.05 -1.51
N TYR A 108 -6.64 9.74 -2.77
CA TYR A 108 -5.29 9.46 -3.25
C TYR A 108 -4.97 10.31 -4.46
N ARG A 109 -3.70 10.69 -4.61
CA ARG A 109 -3.17 11.37 -5.79
C ARG A 109 -1.92 10.66 -6.28
N CYS A 110 -1.76 10.57 -7.59
CA CYS A 110 -0.50 10.15 -8.20
C CYS A 110 0.35 11.37 -8.51
N SER A 111 1.64 11.29 -8.17
CA SER A 111 2.66 12.25 -8.56
C SER A 111 3.48 11.65 -9.71
N PHE A 112 3.63 12.42 -10.77
CA PHE A 112 4.41 12.08 -11.95
C PHE A 112 5.61 13.03 -12.01
N THR A 113 6.82 12.51 -11.92
CA THR A 113 8.05 13.32 -11.88
C THR A 113 8.93 13.00 -13.06
N ALA A 114 9.40 14.02 -13.79
CA ALA A 114 10.31 13.80 -14.92
C ALA A 114 11.58 13.10 -14.42
N SER A 115 12.00 12.03 -15.11
CA SER A 115 13.22 11.33 -14.73
C SER A 115 14.42 12.28 -14.71
N GLY A 116 15.24 12.19 -13.67
CA GLY A 116 16.32 13.15 -13.40
C GLY A 116 15.94 14.29 -12.45
N GLY A 117 14.77 14.24 -11.81
CA GLY A 117 14.35 15.20 -10.78
C GLY A 117 13.80 16.51 -11.35
N GLY A 118 13.22 16.46 -12.55
CA GLY A 118 12.64 17.63 -13.21
C GLY A 118 11.25 18.01 -12.68
N ALA A 119 10.39 18.51 -13.56
CA ALA A 119 9.03 18.89 -13.21
C ALA A 119 8.25 17.72 -12.59
N SER A 120 7.44 18.03 -11.58
CA SER A 120 6.55 17.07 -10.93
C SER A 120 5.12 17.59 -11.00
N LEU A 121 4.21 16.76 -11.49
CA LEU A 121 2.79 17.10 -11.66
C LEU A 121 1.92 16.03 -10.98
N ASN A 122 0.85 16.49 -10.36
CA ASN A 122 -0.06 15.62 -9.62
C ASN A 122 -1.37 15.38 -10.40
N SER A 123 -1.90 14.17 -10.30
CA SER A 123 -3.29 13.90 -10.66
C SER A 123 -4.26 14.66 -9.74
N THR A 124 -5.51 14.77 -10.16
CA THR A 124 -6.61 15.08 -9.23
C THR A 124 -6.68 14.01 -8.15
N THR A 125 -7.07 14.41 -6.94
CA THR A 125 -7.37 13.47 -5.86
C THR A 125 -8.62 12.66 -6.18
N GLN A 126 -8.54 11.34 -6.05
CA GLN A 126 -9.64 10.40 -6.26
C GLN A 126 -9.71 9.41 -5.08
N PRO A 127 -10.89 8.94 -4.67
CA PRO A 127 -10.98 7.86 -3.70
C PRO A 127 -10.35 6.57 -4.26
N ALA A 128 -9.86 5.69 -3.40
CA ALA A 128 -9.50 4.34 -3.83
C ALA A 128 -10.75 3.61 -4.36
N VAL A 129 -10.57 2.82 -5.42
CA VAL A 129 -11.65 2.01 -6.00
C VAL A 129 -12.03 0.90 -5.01
N ASP A 130 -11.01 0.26 -4.44
CA ASP A 130 -11.12 -0.72 -3.37
C ASP A 130 -9.80 -0.76 -2.58
N ARG A 131 -9.63 -1.75 -1.70
CA ARG A 131 -8.43 -1.87 -0.84
C ARG A 131 -7.15 -2.21 -1.59
N ASN A 132 -7.29 -2.61 -2.84
CA ASN A 132 -6.20 -3.07 -3.69
C ASN A 132 -5.96 -2.16 -4.88
N THR A 133 -6.83 -1.18 -5.12
CA THR A 133 -6.86 -0.44 -6.38
C THR A 133 -7.07 1.05 -6.17
N VAL A 134 -6.16 1.85 -6.72
CA VAL A 134 -6.32 3.31 -6.89
C VAL A 134 -6.25 3.61 -8.38
N VAL A 135 -7.13 4.50 -8.86
CA VAL A 135 -7.12 4.93 -10.27
C VAL A 135 -6.78 6.41 -10.34
N CYS A 136 -5.70 6.73 -11.04
CA CYS A 136 -5.21 8.09 -11.21
C CYS A 136 -5.40 8.56 -12.65
N VAL A 137 -5.93 9.76 -12.81
CA VAL A 137 -6.01 10.43 -14.12
C VAL A 137 -4.74 11.26 -14.32
N PRO A 138 -3.88 10.96 -15.32
CA PRO A 138 -2.66 11.72 -15.55
C PRO A 138 -2.94 13.21 -15.80
N PRO A 139 -2.13 14.13 -15.26
CA PRO A 139 -2.26 15.55 -15.54
C PRO A 139 -1.81 15.87 -16.96
N VAL A 140 -2.16 17.06 -17.45
CA VAL A 140 -1.59 17.62 -18.68
C VAL A 140 -0.12 17.90 -18.42
N TRP A 141 0.76 17.24 -19.16
CA TRP A 141 2.21 17.40 -19.08
C TRP A 141 2.72 18.51 -20.00
N ASP A 142 2.26 18.50 -21.26
CA ASP A 142 2.66 19.45 -22.29
C ASP A 142 1.60 19.56 -23.39
N ALA A 143 0.85 20.67 -23.36
CA ALA A 143 -0.11 21.02 -24.40
C ALA A 143 0.44 22.01 -25.45
N ALA A 144 1.67 22.51 -25.27
CA ALA A 144 2.22 23.60 -26.08
C ALA A 144 3.06 23.09 -27.25
N THR A 145 3.81 22.01 -27.07
CA THR A 145 4.68 21.48 -28.13
C THR A 145 3.82 20.94 -29.28
N GLY A 146 4.23 21.14 -30.54
CA GLY A 146 3.54 20.51 -31.67
C GLY A 146 3.78 19.00 -31.72
N TRP A 147 2.85 18.22 -32.26
CA TRP A 147 2.95 16.75 -32.32
C TRP A 147 4.28 16.23 -32.88
N GLY A 148 4.80 16.84 -33.95
CA GLY A 148 6.06 16.44 -34.59
C GLY A 148 7.33 16.88 -33.85
N ALA A 149 7.21 17.70 -32.82
CA ALA A 149 8.33 18.22 -32.02
C ALA A 149 8.38 17.61 -30.60
N TYR A 150 7.36 16.86 -30.20
CA TYR A 150 7.34 16.21 -28.89
C TYR A 150 8.20 14.95 -28.90
N ALA A 151 9.01 14.79 -27.86
CA ALA A 151 9.79 13.59 -27.61
C ALA A 151 9.26 12.85 -26.39
N THR A 152 9.23 11.53 -26.44
CA THR A 152 8.87 10.69 -25.29
C THR A 152 9.82 10.98 -24.13
N ALA A 153 9.25 11.19 -22.95
CA ALA A 153 9.98 11.36 -21.71
C ALA A 153 9.59 10.25 -20.73
N GLN A 154 10.56 9.82 -19.91
CA GLN A 154 10.30 8.93 -18.79
C GLN A 154 9.84 9.75 -17.60
N ALA A 155 8.86 9.21 -16.87
CA ALA A 155 8.39 9.77 -15.61
C ALA A 155 8.39 8.70 -14.53
N ASP A 156 8.77 9.10 -13.33
CA ASP A 156 8.65 8.31 -12.11
C ASP A 156 7.26 8.53 -11.52
N LEU A 157 6.62 7.44 -11.10
CA LEU A 157 5.29 7.44 -10.50
C LEU A 157 5.40 7.24 -8.99
N ALA A 158 4.71 8.08 -8.23
CA ALA A 158 4.47 7.90 -6.80
C ALA A 158 2.98 8.05 -6.48
N VAL A 159 2.53 7.40 -5.42
CA VAL A 159 1.14 7.48 -4.95
C VAL A 159 1.14 8.03 -3.53
N HIS A 160 0.28 9.01 -3.29
CA HIS A 160 0.16 9.71 -2.02
C HIS A 160 -1.28 9.69 -1.54
N GLU A 161 -1.46 9.51 -0.24
CA GLU A 161 -2.73 9.83 0.40
C GLU A 161 -2.92 11.35 0.44
N ALA A 162 -4.13 11.82 0.17
CA ALA A 162 -4.45 13.23 0.20
C ALA A 162 -4.62 13.72 1.65
N GLY A 163 -3.82 14.70 2.05
CA GLY A 163 -3.87 15.27 3.40
C GLY A 163 -2.61 15.00 4.24
N GLU A 164 -1.68 14.18 3.73
CA GLU A 164 -0.26 14.20 4.12
C GLU A 164 0.52 15.21 3.26
#